data_AF-A0A817B367-F1
#
_entry.id   AF-A0A817B367-F1
#
_cell.length_a   1.000
_cell.length_b   1.000
_cell.length_c   1.000
_cell.angle_alpha   90.00
_cell.angle_beta   90.00
_cell.angle_gamma   90.00
#
_symmetry.space_group_name_H-M   'P 1'
#
loop_
_entity.id
_entity.type
_entity.pdbx_description
1 polymer ?
#
loop_
_entity_poly.entity_id
_entity_poly.type
_entity_poly.pdbx_seq_one_letter_code
_entity_poly.pdbx_strand_id
1 'polypeptide(L)'
;MWISIPKRYIVVWDSICSSISPEELDVVMEPFLYMVPYLLVECASSDEQRAQYSLEPFIYERLTNIPQARAGDCGVYTLKYFELKKDFAKPNEKTMRDKMAVDIFKELPDAHEFENKDNDANLGAYEG
;
A
#
# COMPACT_ATOMS: atom_id res chain seq x y z
N MET A 1 -1.53 -2.62 0.00
CA MET A 1 -2.44 -3.54 -0.72
C MET A 1 -1.88 -3.80 -2.11
N TRP A 2 -1.85 -5.06 -2.54
CA TRP A 2 -1.44 -5.47 -3.89
C TRP A 2 -2.55 -6.31 -4.52
N ILE A 3 -2.90 -6.05 -5.79
CA ILE A 3 -3.99 -6.73 -6.50
C ILE A 3 -3.40 -7.51 -7.67
N SER A 4 -3.64 -8.82 -7.71
CA SER A 4 -3.35 -9.68 -8.84
C SER A 4 -4.62 -9.90 -9.65
N ILE A 5 -4.76 -9.14 -10.75
CA ILE A 5 -5.91 -9.25 -11.65
C ILE A 5 -6.07 -10.67 -12.22
N PRO A 6 -5.03 -11.32 -12.76
CA PRO A 6 -5.19 -12.66 -13.35
C PRO A 6 -5.58 -13.73 -12.33
N LYS A 7 -5.15 -13.58 -11.06
CA LYS A 7 -5.46 -14.52 -9.98
C LYS A 7 -6.71 -14.16 -9.19
N ARG A 8 -7.30 -12.99 -9.46
CA ARG A 8 -8.43 -12.42 -8.71
C ARG A 8 -8.17 -12.41 -7.20
N TYR A 9 -6.96 -11.97 -6.86
CA TYR A 9 -6.38 -12.10 -5.53
C TYR A 9 -5.85 -10.77 -5.02
N ILE A 10 -6.24 -10.39 -3.80
CA ILE A 10 -5.74 -9.20 -3.12
C ILE A 10 -4.85 -9.61 -1.94
N VAL A 11 -3.66 -9.03 -1.85
CA VAL A 11 -2.79 -9.19 -0.69
C VAL A 11 -2.77 -7.89 0.09
N VAL A 12 -3.22 -7.97 1.33
CA VAL A 12 -3.10 -6.89 2.31
C VAL A 12 -1.78 -7.07 3.03
N TRP A 13 -0.94 -6.06 2.89
CA TRP A 13 0.30 -5.94 3.65
C TRP A 13 0.12 -4.80 4.64
N ASP A 14 0.32 -5.11 5.93
CA ASP A 14 0.14 -4.18 7.02
C ASP A 14 1.33 -4.28 7.97
N SER A 15 2.19 -3.26 7.96
CA SER A 15 3.36 -3.20 8.83
C SER A 15 3.03 -3.03 10.30
N ILE A 16 1.79 -2.69 10.67
CA ILE A 16 1.36 -2.50 12.06
C ILE A 16 0.12 -3.37 12.26
N CYS A 17 0.31 -4.68 12.38
CA CYS A 17 -0.79 -5.64 12.42
C CYS A 17 -1.75 -5.43 13.60
N SER A 18 -1.32 -4.75 14.66
CA SER A 18 -2.15 -4.40 15.81
C SER A 18 -3.10 -3.22 15.56
N SER A 19 -2.98 -2.51 14.44
CA SER A 19 -3.78 -1.31 14.15
C SER A 19 -5.22 -1.60 13.74
N ILE A 20 -5.48 -2.81 13.23
CA ILE A 20 -6.80 -3.27 12.81
C ILE A 20 -6.94 -4.77 13.08
N SER A 21 -8.05 -5.15 13.71
CA SER A 21 -8.37 -6.57 13.94
C SER A 21 -8.69 -7.29 12.62
N PRO A 22 -8.57 -8.63 12.55
CA PRO A 22 -9.00 -9.39 11.38
C PRO A 22 -10.46 -9.13 10.99
N GLU A 23 -11.36 -9.04 11.97
CA GLU A 23 -12.79 -8.86 11.76
C GLU A 23 -13.13 -7.46 11.21
N GLU A 24 -12.48 -6.42 11.74
CA GLU A 24 -12.61 -5.07 11.19
C GLU A 24 -12.01 -4.97 9.79
N LEU A 25 -10.90 -5.67 9.54
CA LEU A 25 -10.29 -5.73 8.22
C LEU A 25 -11.21 -6.42 7.20
N ASP A 26 -11.91 -7.49 7.58
CA ASP A 26 -12.92 -8.13 6.73
C ASP A 26 -13.99 -7.13 6.27
N VAL A 27 -14.51 -6.32 7.21
CA VAL A 27 -15.51 -5.27 6.91
C VAL A 27 -14.94 -4.21 5.98
N VAL A 28 -13.69 -3.77 6.20
CA VAL A 28 -13.02 -2.79 5.33
C VAL A 28 -12.75 -3.36 3.94
N MET A 29 -12.39 -4.63 3.82
CA MET A 29 -12.02 -5.26 2.56
C MET A 29 -13.20 -5.62 1.68
N GLU A 30 -14.34 -5.99 2.28
CA GLU A 30 -15.57 -6.39 1.58
C GLU A 30 -15.90 -5.51 0.36
N PRO A 31 -16.01 -4.17 0.47
CA PRO A 31 -16.36 -3.35 -0.68
C PRO A 31 -15.32 -3.42 -1.81
N PHE A 32 -14.03 -3.56 -1.50
CA PHE A 32 -12.99 -3.68 -2.51
C PHE A 32 -13.09 -5.01 -3.26
N LEU A 33 -13.42 -6.11 -2.56
CA LEU A 33 -13.56 -7.44 -3.18
C LEU A 33 -14.63 -7.43 -4.27
N TYR A 34 -15.74 -6.74 -4.01
CA TYR A 34 -16.83 -6.58 -4.98
C TYR A 34 -16.53 -5.50 -6.01
N MET A 35 -15.97 -4.36 -5.63
CA MET A 35 -15.83 -3.21 -6.52
C MET A 35 -14.77 -3.40 -7.61
N VAL A 36 -13.65 -4.05 -7.28
CA VAL A 36 -12.55 -4.28 -8.24
C VAL A 36 -13.01 -4.95 -9.55
N PRO A 37 -13.76 -6.07 -9.53
CA PRO A 37 -14.21 -6.68 -10.79
C PRO A 37 -15.13 -5.78 -11.62
N TYR A 38 -16.01 -4.98 -10.98
CA TYR A 38 -16.83 -4.00 -11.73
C TYR A 38 -15.96 -2.91 -12.37
N LEU A 39 -14.97 -2.38 -11.65
CA LEU A 39 -14.03 -1.39 -12.20
C LEU A 39 -13.25 -1.95 -13.39
N LEU A 40 -12.82 -3.21 -13.34
CA LEU A 40 -12.11 -3.85 -14.46
C LEU A 40 -12.98 -3.95 -15.71
N VAL A 41 -14.26 -4.30 -15.54
CA VAL A 41 -15.23 -4.36 -16.64
C VAL A 41 -15.52 -2.96 -17.18
N GLU A 42 -15.69 -1.97 -16.31
CA GLU A 42 -15.98 -0.59 -16.71
C GLU A 42 -14.81 0.09 -17.42
N CYS A 43 -13.57 -0.17 -16.98
CA CYS A 43 -12.37 0.37 -17.61
C CYS A 43 -11.93 -0.37 -18.88
N ALA A 44 -12.57 -1.49 -19.23
CA ALA A 44 -12.23 -2.24 -20.44
C ALA A 44 -12.59 -1.44 -21.69
N SER A 45 -11.68 -1.38 -22.66
CA SER A 45 -11.82 -0.56 -23.86
C SER A 45 -12.61 -1.24 -24.98
N SER A 46 -12.92 -2.53 -24.84
CA SER A 46 -13.69 -3.30 -25.81
C SER A 46 -14.51 -4.41 -25.16
N ASP A 47 -15.55 -4.89 -25.86
CA ASP A 47 -16.37 -6.02 -25.41
C ASP A 47 -15.57 -7.32 -25.27
N GLU A 48 -14.55 -7.51 -26.12
CA GLU A 48 -13.63 -8.66 -26.02
C GLU A 48 -12.80 -8.63 -24.73
N GLN A 49 -12.38 -7.45 -24.27
CA GLN A 49 -11.71 -7.29 -22.98
C GLN A 49 -12.69 -7.48 -21.82
N ARG A 50 -13.91 -6.95 -21.94
CA ARG A 50 -14.97 -7.13 -20.93
C ARG A 50 -15.27 -8.61 -20.71
N ALA A 51 -15.34 -9.40 -21.78
CA ALA A 51 -15.60 -10.84 -21.72
C ALA A 51 -14.51 -11.64 -20.98
N GLN A 52 -13.32 -11.08 -20.76
CA GLN A 52 -12.23 -11.73 -20.02
C GLN A 52 -12.37 -11.57 -18.50
N TYR A 53 -13.18 -10.62 -18.03
CA TYR A 53 -13.33 -10.33 -16.61
C TYR A 53 -14.62 -10.95 -16.04
N SER A 54 -14.47 -11.62 -14.89
CA SER A 54 -15.61 -12.10 -14.10
C SER A 54 -16.05 -11.03 -13.10
N LEU A 55 -17.35 -10.93 -12.86
CA LEU A 55 -17.95 -10.08 -11.82
C LEU A 55 -17.97 -10.72 -10.43
N GLU A 56 -17.55 -11.97 -10.32
CA GLU A 56 -17.42 -12.61 -9.02
C GLU A 56 -16.41 -11.85 -8.13
N PRO A 57 -16.63 -11.81 -6.80
CA PRO A 57 -15.74 -11.09 -5.90
C PRO A 57 -14.31 -11.62 -5.94
N PHE A 58 -13.35 -10.73 -5.70
CA PHE A 58 -11.98 -11.16 -5.45
C PHE A 58 -11.89 -11.79 -4.06
N ILE A 59 -10.87 -12.62 -3.84
CA ILE A 59 -10.52 -13.07 -2.50
C ILE A 59 -9.30 -12.29 -2.01
N TYR A 60 -9.11 -12.25 -0.69
CA TYR A 60 -7.93 -11.60 -0.13
C TYR A 60 -7.27 -12.41 0.96
N GLU A 61 -5.99 -12.12 1.19
CA GLU A 61 -5.25 -12.53 2.38
C GLU A 61 -4.58 -11.33 3.03
N ARG A 62 -4.42 -11.40 4.35
CA ARG A 62 -3.49 -10.54 5.08
C ARG A 62 -2.20 -11.31 5.34
N LEU A 63 -1.07 -10.72 4.98
CA LEU A 63 0.24 -11.29 5.32
C LEU A 63 0.52 -11.08 6.80
N THR A 64 0.68 -12.18 7.55
CA THR A 64 0.89 -12.15 9.01
C THR A 64 2.35 -12.36 9.42
N ASN A 65 3.15 -13.03 8.58
CA ASN A 65 4.56 -13.32 8.85
C ASN A 65 5.50 -12.22 8.34
N ILE A 66 5.21 -10.96 8.68
CA ILE A 66 5.96 -9.79 8.19
C ILE A 66 6.58 -9.00 9.35
N PRO A 67 7.78 -8.41 9.16
CA PRO A 67 8.37 -7.53 10.14
C PRO A 67 7.43 -6.39 10.51
N GLN A 68 7.21 -6.20 11.81
CA GLN A 68 6.38 -5.12 12.33
C GLN A 68 7.18 -3.81 12.35
N ALA A 69 6.55 -2.74 11.91
CA ALA A 69 7.06 -1.38 11.97
C ALA A 69 6.71 -0.75 13.31
N ARG A 70 7.50 0.24 13.73
CA ARG A 70 7.12 1.14 14.83
C ARG A 70 6.24 2.25 14.29
N ALA A 71 5.54 2.94 15.19
CA ALA A 71 4.80 4.14 14.84
C ALA A 71 5.74 5.16 14.15
N GLY A 72 5.33 5.65 12.98
CA GLY A 72 6.15 6.54 12.14
C GLY A 72 6.96 5.85 11.03
N ASP A 73 7.12 4.52 11.07
CA ASP A 73 7.93 3.79 10.07
C ASP A 73 7.11 3.17 8.92
N CYS A 74 5.77 3.22 8.99
CA CYS A 74 4.89 2.50 8.06
C CYS A 74 5.12 2.85 6.58
N GLY A 75 5.49 4.10 6.27
CA GLY A 75 5.82 4.53 4.91
C GLY A 75 7.08 3.88 4.35
N VAL A 76 8.18 3.91 5.13
CA VAL A 76 9.47 3.25 4.80
C VAL A 76 9.24 1.76 4.53
N TYR A 77 8.46 1.15 5.41
CA TYR A 77 8.09 -0.26 5.36
C TYR A 77 7.25 -0.59 4.11
N THR A 78 6.28 0.26 3.78
CA THR A 78 5.45 0.14 2.57
C THR A 78 6.28 0.23 1.30
N LEU A 79 7.14 1.25 1.18
CA LEU A 79 8.04 1.40 0.03
C LEU A 79 8.92 0.16 -0.14
N LYS A 80 9.43 -0.35 0.97
CA LYS A 80 10.35 -1.48 0.94
C LYS A 80 9.66 -2.73 0.44
N TYR A 81 8.40 -2.95 0.85
CA TYR A 81 7.61 -4.09 0.39
C TYR A 81 7.44 -4.07 -1.13
N PHE A 82 7.17 -2.90 -1.72
CA PHE A 82 7.04 -2.75 -3.16
C PHE A 82 8.37 -2.91 -3.92
N GLU A 83 9.47 -2.41 -3.37
CA GLU A 83 10.81 -2.58 -3.95
C GLU A 83 11.27 -4.03 -3.95
N LEU A 84 11.07 -4.74 -2.83
CA LEU A 84 11.72 -6.03 -2.63
C LEU A 84 10.89 -7.23 -3.05
N LYS A 85 9.54 -7.19 -2.99
CA LYS A 85 8.51 -8.22 -3.34
C LYS A 85 8.78 -9.72 -3.03
N LYS A 86 9.99 -10.17 -2.75
CA LYS A 86 10.45 -11.55 -2.59
C LYS A 86 11.26 -11.79 -1.31
N ASP A 87 12.03 -10.82 -0.80
CA ASP A 87 13.01 -11.09 0.27
C ASP A 87 12.90 -10.17 1.50
N PHE A 88 11.70 -10.10 2.11
CA PHE A 88 11.47 -9.32 3.33
C PHE A 88 11.81 -10.05 4.65
N ALA A 89 12.38 -11.24 4.56
CA ALA A 89 12.50 -12.19 5.67
C ALA A 89 13.48 -11.79 6.79
N LYS A 90 14.18 -10.64 6.68
CA LYS A 90 15.16 -10.22 7.70
C LYS A 90 14.75 -8.90 8.36
N PRO A 91 14.47 -8.90 9.67
CA PRO A 91 14.24 -7.68 10.42
C PRO A 91 15.57 -6.95 10.60
N ASN A 92 15.79 -5.87 9.86
CA ASN A 92 16.90 -4.95 10.15
C ASN A 92 16.47 -3.50 9.92
N GLU A 93 15.40 -3.12 10.62
CA GLU A 93 14.68 -1.84 10.60
C GLU A 93 15.59 -0.61 10.46
N LYS A 94 16.65 -0.53 11.29
CA LYS A 94 17.62 0.57 11.26
C LYS A 94 18.37 0.62 9.93
N THR A 95 18.92 -0.50 9.48
CA THR A 95 19.65 -0.56 8.20
C THR A 95 18.74 -0.28 7.02
N MET A 96 17.46 -0.66 7.08
CA MET A 96 16.47 -0.36 6.04
C MET A 96 16.16 1.14 5.98
N ARG A 97 15.93 1.78 7.13
CA ARG A 97 15.77 3.24 7.23
C ARG A 97 16.98 3.99 6.73
N ASP A 98 18.16 3.66 7.26
CA ASP A 98 19.41 4.36 6.91
C ASP A 98 19.70 4.21 5.41
N LYS A 99 19.46 3.03 4.84
CA LYS A 99 19.63 2.79 3.41
C LYS A 99 18.62 3.58 2.57
N MET A 100 17.34 3.58 2.93
CA MET A 100 16.34 4.37 2.20
C MET A 100 16.59 5.88 2.30
N ALA A 101 16.97 6.38 3.47
CA ALA A 101 17.30 7.78 3.64
C ALA A 101 18.49 8.17 2.74
N VAL A 102 19.51 7.30 2.66
CA VAL A 102 20.66 7.49 1.76
C VAL A 102 20.24 7.41 0.29
N ASP A 103 19.38 6.45 -0.09
CA ASP A 103 18.95 6.27 -1.48
C ASP A 103 18.08 7.46 -1.94
N ILE A 104 17.12 7.92 -1.11
CA ILE A 104 16.32 9.14 -1.37
C ILE A 104 17.24 10.37 -1.48
N PHE A 105 18.20 10.53 -0.57
CA PHE A 105 19.13 11.66 -0.59
C PHE A 105 20.04 11.65 -1.83
N LYS A 106 20.36 10.47 -2.38
CA LYS A 106 21.12 10.33 -3.62
C LYS A 106 20.29 10.57 -4.87
N GLU A 107 19.04 10.11 -4.89
CA GLU A 107 18.13 10.32 -6.01
C GLU A 107 17.65 11.77 -6.10
N LEU A 108 17.54 12.44 -4.96
CA LEU A 108 17.14 13.84 -4.84
C LEU A 108 18.19 14.62 -4.02
N PRO A 109 19.40 14.85 -4.57
CA PRO A 109 20.47 15.54 -3.86
C PRO A 109 20.06 16.95 -3.39
N ASP A 110 19.18 17.59 -4.16
CA ASP A 110 18.68 18.95 -3.89
C ASP A 110 17.32 18.95 -3.17
N ALA A 111 16.82 17.78 -2.70
CA ALA A 111 15.56 17.66 -1.95
C ALA A 111 15.45 18.64 -0.77
N HIS A 112 16.60 18.94 -0.15
CA HIS A 112 16.72 19.82 0.99
C HIS A 112 16.57 21.32 0.63
N GLU A 113 16.66 21.67 -0.66
CA GLU A 113 16.44 23.02 -1.18
C GLU A 113 15.00 23.23 -1.70
N PHE A 114 14.19 22.17 -1.76
CA PHE A 114 12.79 22.33 -2.14
C PHE A 114 12.06 23.12 -1.06
N GLU A 115 11.63 24.33 -1.41
CA GLU A 115 10.62 25.04 -0.66
C GLU A 115 9.36 24.16 -0.59
N ASN A 116 8.97 23.77 0.62
CA ASN A 116 7.73 23.05 0.83
C ASN A 116 6.56 24.02 0.58
N LYS A 117 6.04 24.04 -0.66
CA LYS A 117 4.92 24.92 -1.06
C LYS A 117 3.56 24.42 -0.60
N ASP A 118 3.51 23.23 0.01
CA ASP A 118 2.29 22.54 0.36
C ASP A 118 2.16 22.43 1.90
N ASN A 119 1.99 23.54 2.62
CA ASN A 119 1.43 23.46 4.00
C ASN A 119 0.83 24.74 4.62
N ASP A 120 0.86 25.90 3.96
CA ASP A 120 0.44 27.13 4.66
C ASP A 120 -1.09 27.25 4.80
N ALA A 121 -1.85 26.48 4.01
CA ALA A 121 -3.31 26.59 3.94
C ALA A 121 -4.07 25.87 5.07
N ASN A 122 -3.41 25.04 5.89
CA ASN A 122 -4.09 24.16 6.85
C ASN A 122 -3.78 24.44 8.33
N LEU A 123 -3.02 25.51 8.63
CA LEU A 123 -2.72 25.92 10.00
C LEU A 123 -3.96 26.37 10.80
N GLY A 124 -5.07 26.73 10.12
CA GLY A 124 -6.33 27.11 10.75
C GLY A 124 -7.31 25.97 11.08
N ALA A 125 -6.99 24.72 10.72
CA ALA A 125 -7.92 23.60 10.87
C ALA A 125 -7.93 22.94 12.26
N TYR A 126 -7.05 23.38 13.17
CA TYR A 126 -6.94 22.84 14.55
C TYR A 126 -7.40 23.82 15.64
N GLU A 127 -8.01 24.96 15.27
CA GLU A 127 -8.79 25.78 16.20
C GLU A 127 -10.28 25.54 15.97
N GLY A 128 -10.82 24.51 16.64
CA GLY A 128 -12.23 24.14 16.64
C GLY A 128 -12.55 23.14 17.74
#